data_AF-A0A1V5V2X6-F1
#
_entry.id   AF-A0A1V5V2X6-F1
#
_cell.length_a   1.000
_cell.length_b   1.000
_cell.length_c   1.000
_cell.angle_alpha   90.00
_cell.angle_beta   90.00
_cell.angle_gamma   90.00
#
_symmetry.space_group_name_H-M   'P 1'
#
loop_
_entity.id
_entity.type
_entity.pdbx_description
1 polymer ?
#
loop_
_entity_poly.entity_id
_entity_poly.type
_entity_poly.pdbx_seq_one_letter_code
_entity_poly.pdbx_strand_id
1 'polypeptide(L)'
;MEKKTITISVYNIIADKTAMDVDQGQKIFERIDKAFKESLYIDVSFQNIELITTAFLNTAFGQLYRDHKEDFIREHLKTSNLTNSGMIKLKKVVETAKLYYKDPKALEQSIKDILED
;
A
#
# COMPACT_ATOMS: atom_id res chain seq x y z
N MET A 1 -4.36 25.84 8.89
CA MET A 1 -5.65 25.11 8.84
C MET A 1 -5.33 23.63 8.80
N GLU A 2 -5.87 22.81 9.71
CA GLU A 2 -5.67 21.36 9.66
C GLU A 2 -6.36 20.78 8.42
N LYS A 3 -5.62 20.00 7.64
CA LYS A 3 -6.16 19.27 6.49
C LYS A 3 -7.10 18.18 7.02
N LYS A 4 -8.39 18.25 6.68
CA LYS A 4 -9.39 17.25 7.08
C LYS A 4 -8.98 15.87 6.54
N THR A 5 -8.66 14.95 7.45
CA THR A 5 -8.20 13.60 7.11
C THR A 5 -9.31 12.58 7.39
N ILE A 6 -9.53 11.66 6.46
CA ILE A 6 -10.47 10.55 6.59
C ILE A 6 -9.73 9.30 7.03
N THR A 7 -10.27 8.58 8.00
CA THR A 7 -9.69 7.32 8.46
C THR A 7 -10.31 6.13 7.73
N ILE A 8 -9.45 5.28 7.16
CA ILE A 8 -9.80 3.98 6.59
C ILE A 8 -9.34 2.91 7.59
N SER A 9 -10.28 2.26 8.27
CA SER A 9 -9.97 1.16 9.21
C SER A 9 -9.81 -0.15 8.44
N VAL A 10 -8.60 -0.72 8.49
CA VAL A 10 -8.32 -2.02 7.84
C VAL A 10 -9.19 -3.11 8.45
N TYR A 11 -9.23 -3.19 9.79
CA TYR A 11 -10.02 -4.18 10.53
C TYR A 11 -11.50 -4.17 10.13
N ASN A 12 -12.12 -2.99 10.05
CA ASN A 12 -13.55 -2.90 9.71
C ASN A 12 -13.84 -3.31 8.26
N ILE A 13 -12.90 -3.09 7.34
CA ILE A 13 -13.09 -3.40 5.92
C ILE A 13 -12.86 -4.89 5.64
N ILE A 14 -11.82 -5.47 6.23
CA ILE A 14 -11.51 -6.89 6.00
C ILE A 14 -12.30 -7.82 6.94
N ALA A 15 -12.87 -7.28 8.02
CA ALA A 15 -13.61 -8.01 9.06
C ALA A 15 -12.80 -9.14 9.72
N ASP A 16 -11.48 -8.93 9.84
CA ASP A 16 -10.51 -9.89 10.35
C ASP A 16 -9.35 -9.11 11.01
N LYS A 17 -8.66 -9.75 11.95
CA LYS A 17 -7.43 -9.26 12.56
C LYS A 17 -6.17 -9.59 11.74
N THR A 18 -6.30 -10.46 10.74
CA THR A 18 -5.21 -10.94 9.91
C THR A 18 -5.37 -10.41 8.48
N ALA A 19 -4.44 -9.54 8.08
CA ALA A 19 -4.37 -8.93 6.76
C ALA A 19 -3.35 -9.69 5.91
N MET A 20 -3.81 -10.76 5.25
CA MET A 20 -2.97 -11.82 4.70
C MET A 20 -3.01 -11.98 3.19
N ASP A 21 -4.17 -11.82 2.56
CA ASP A 21 -4.36 -12.21 1.16
C ASP A 21 -4.59 -11.02 0.21
N VAL A 22 -4.67 -11.35 -1.07
CA VAL A 22 -4.87 -10.39 -2.17
C VAL A 22 -6.26 -9.78 -2.11
N ASP A 23 -7.30 -10.55 -1.82
CA ASP A 23 -8.68 -10.06 -1.81
C ASP A 23 -8.90 -9.02 -0.71
N GLN A 24 -8.32 -9.25 0.48
CA GLN A 24 -8.30 -8.29 1.57
C GLN A 24 -7.54 -7.02 1.17
N GLY A 25 -6.37 -7.16 0.55
CA GLY A 25 -5.56 -6.02 0.09
C GLY A 25 -6.29 -5.19 -0.97
N GLN A 26 -6.99 -5.86 -1.88
CA GLN A 26 -7.76 -5.25 -2.97
C GLN A 26 -8.89 -4.38 -2.42
N LYS A 27 -9.63 -4.85 -1.41
CA LYS A 27 -10.66 -4.06 -0.73
C LYS A 27 -10.11 -2.75 -0.15
N ILE A 28 -8.89 -2.78 0.40
CA ILE A 28 -8.24 -1.58 0.95
C ILE A 28 -7.79 -0.64 -0.17
N PHE A 29 -7.16 -1.18 -1.22
CA PHE A 29 -6.76 -0.41 -2.39
C PHE A 29 -7.95 0.37 -2.97
N GLU A 30 -9.10 -0.28 -3.18
CA GLU A 30 -10.29 0.36 -3.75
C GLU A 30 -10.81 1.54 -2.91
N ARG A 31 -10.72 1.43 -1.57
CA ARG A 31 -11.12 2.52 -0.68
C ARG A 31 -10.14 3.68 -0.74
N ILE A 32 -8.84 3.39 -0.80
CA ILE A 32 -7.79 4.42 -0.96
C ILE A 32 -7.96 5.11 -2.31
N ASP A 33 -8.05 4.35 -3.41
CA ASP A 33 -8.15 4.85 -4.77
C ASP A 33 -9.40 5.73 -4.97
N LYS A 34 -10.55 5.31 -4.42
CA LYS A 34 -11.77 6.14 -4.44
C LYS A 34 -11.55 7.49 -3.75
N ALA A 35 -10.94 7.50 -2.57
CA ALA A 35 -10.69 8.74 -1.84
C ALA A 35 -9.60 9.61 -2.49
N PHE A 36 -8.60 9.00 -3.14
CA PHE A 36 -7.59 9.70 -3.94
C PHE A 36 -8.20 10.40 -5.16
N LYS A 37 -9.16 9.77 -5.84
CA LYS A 37 -9.90 10.40 -6.96
C LYS A 37 -10.68 11.65 -6.53
N GLU A 38 -11.01 11.75 -5.25
CA GLU A 38 -11.65 12.92 -4.63
C GLU A 38 -10.63 13.88 -3.99
N SER A 39 -9.32 13.65 -4.18
CA SER A 39 -8.21 14.43 -3.61
C SER A 39 -8.26 14.56 -2.08
N LEU A 40 -8.71 13.52 -1.40
CA LEU A 40 -8.86 13.50 0.07
C LEU A 40 -7.55 13.10 0.75
N TYR A 41 -7.33 13.63 1.96
CA TYR A 41 -6.27 13.17 2.86
C TYR A 41 -6.75 11.96 3.64
N ILE A 42 -5.94 10.91 3.70
CA ILE A 42 -6.30 9.60 4.22
C ILE A 42 -5.32 9.15 5.30
N ASP A 43 -5.87 8.60 6.38
CA ASP A 43 -5.14 7.79 7.34
C ASP A 43 -5.61 6.34 7.27
N VAL A 44 -4.74 5.41 6.84
CA VAL A 44 -5.05 3.98 6.86
C VAL A 44 -4.65 3.43 8.23
N SER A 45 -5.66 3.15 9.06
CA SER A 45 -5.46 2.65 10.42
C SER A 45 -5.44 1.13 10.46
N PHE A 46 -4.35 0.61 11.05
CA PHE A 46 -4.14 -0.81 11.32
C PHE A 46 -4.51 -1.18 12.75
N GLN A 47 -5.33 -0.36 13.41
CA GLN A 47 -5.85 -0.68 14.73
C GLN A 47 -6.57 -2.04 14.71
N ASN A 48 -6.29 -2.89 15.70
CA ASN A 48 -6.78 -4.27 15.84
C ASN A 48 -6.23 -5.29 14.82
N ILE A 49 -5.30 -4.90 13.95
CA ILE A 49 -4.60 -5.85 13.08
C ILE A 49 -3.42 -6.45 13.83
N GLU A 50 -3.39 -7.78 13.90
CA GLU A 50 -2.38 -8.55 14.63
C GLU A 50 -1.31 -9.11 13.68
N LEU A 51 -1.70 -9.46 12.45
CA LEU A 51 -0.81 -10.06 11.45
C LEU A 51 -0.97 -9.38 10.09
N ILE A 52 0.17 -9.09 9.44
CA ILE A 52 0.22 -8.48 8.10
C ILE A 52 1.23 -9.20 7.23
N THR A 53 0.82 -9.61 6.03
CA THR A 53 1.69 -10.21 5.02
C THR A 53 2.15 -9.19 3.97
N THR A 54 3.22 -9.53 3.25
CA THR A 54 3.70 -8.73 2.12
C THR A 54 2.71 -8.78 0.94
N ALA A 55 2.00 -9.89 0.73
CA ALA A 55 1.02 -10.04 -0.34
C ALA A 55 -0.14 -9.04 -0.19
N PHE A 56 -0.69 -8.93 1.02
CA PHE A 56 -1.69 -7.92 1.37
C PHE A 56 -1.17 -6.50 1.11
N LEU A 57 0.03 -6.17 1.63
CA LEU A 57 0.60 -4.82 1.51
C LEU A 57 0.91 -4.44 0.06
N ASN A 58 1.46 -5.37 -0.74
CA ASN A 58 1.71 -5.16 -2.17
C ASN A 58 0.42 -4.83 -2.92
N THR A 59 -0.66 -5.54 -2.59
CA THR A 59 -1.96 -5.32 -3.23
C THR A 59 -2.56 -3.99 -2.79
N ALA A 60 -2.60 -3.71 -1.48
CA ALA A 60 -3.22 -2.51 -0.93
C ALA A 60 -2.46 -1.20 -1.26
N PHE A 61 -1.13 -1.21 -1.22
CA PHE A 61 -0.29 0.00 -1.33
C PHE A 61 0.62 0.00 -2.55
N GLY A 62 1.17 -1.16 -2.93
CA GLY A 62 2.11 -1.23 -4.05
C GLY A 62 1.46 -0.81 -5.37
N GLN A 63 0.22 -1.24 -5.62
CA GLN A 63 -0.51 -0.90 -6.84
C GLN A 63 -0.87 0.60 -6.95
N LEU A 64 -0.88 1.36 -5.86
CA LEU A 64 -1.15 2.82 -5.91
C LEU A 64 -0.16 3.54 -6.83
N TYR A 65 1.09 3.06 -6.90
CA TYR A 65 2.14 3.64 -7.74
C TYR A 65 1.96 3.40 -9.25
N ARG A 66 1.00 2.55 -9.63
CA ARG A 66 0.59 2.39 -11.04
C ARG A 66 -0.22 3.58 -11.53
N ASP A 67 -1.15 4.05 -10.70
CA ASP A 67 -2.21 4.97 -11.09
C ASP A 67 -2.01 6.39 -10.52
N HIS A 68 -1.19 6.53 -9.47
CA HIS A 68 -0.96 7.80 -8.75
C HIS A 68 0.52 8.16 -8.66
N LYS A 69 0.84 9.45 -8.74
CA LYS A 69 2.22 9.95 -8.59
C LYS A 69 2.71 9.79 -7.16
N GLU A 70 4.00 9.49 -6.99
CA GLU A 70 4.62 9.32 -5.67
C GLU A 70 4.40 10.52 -4.74
N ASP A 71 4.59 11.75 -5.24
CA ASP A 71 4.43 12.97 -4.43
C ASP A 71 2.99 13.11 -3.92
N PHE A 72 2.01 12.76 -4.74
CA PHE A 72 0.61 12.78 -4.37
C PHE A 72 0.31 11.76 -3.27
N ILE A 73 0.76 10.51 -3.45
CA ILE A 73 0.62 9.44 -2.44
C ILE A 73 1.24 9.89 -1.11
N ARG A 74 2.47 10.41 -1.14
CA ARG A 74 3.19 10.86 0.07
C ARG A 74 2.47 12.01 0.79
N GLU A 75 1.84 12.91 0.06
CA GLU A 75 1.09 14.04 0.64
C GLU A 75 -0.29 13.61 1.18
N HIS A 76 -0.97 12.68 0.51
CA HIS A 76 -2.38 12.37 0.78
C HIS A 76 -2.59 11.10 1.60
N LEU A 77 -1.58 10.26 1.80
CA LEU A 77 -1.69 9.02 2.56
C LEU A 77 -0.68 8.95 3.69
N LYS A 78 -1.20 8.67 4.88
CA LYS A 78 -0.43 8.21 6.03
C LYS A 78 -1.02 6.90 6.56
N THR A 79 -0.25 6.23 7.41
CA THR A 79 -0.67 5.00 8.08
C THR A 79 -0.52 5.15 9.59
N SER A 80 -1.48 4.62 10.34
CA SER A 80 -1.48 4.63 11.80
C SER A 80 -1.62 3.21 12.38
N ASN A 81 -1.14 3.02 13.62
CA ASN A 81 -1.22 1.76 14.36
C ASN A 81 -0.54 0.54 13.69
N LEU A 82 0.37 0.78 12.74
CA LEU A 82 1.20 -0.26 12.17
C LEU A 82 2.30 -0.66 13.15
N THR A 83 2.56 -1.96 13.28
CA THR A 83 3.71 -2.45 14.07
C THR A 83 5.03 -2.11 13.37
N ASN A 84 6.14 -2.03 14.12
CA ASN A 84 7.47 -1.78 13.55
C ASN A 84 7.83 -2.77 12.42
N SER A 85 7.50 -4.06 12.61
CA SER A 85 7.70 -5.08 11.58
C SER A 85 6.87 -4.78 10.33
N GLY A 86 5.59 -4.41 10.49
CA GLY A 86 4.75 -4.03 9.38
C GLY A 86 5.25 -2.76 8.66
N MET A 87 5.77 -1.77 9.40
CA MET A 87 6.35 -0.55 8.80
C MET A 87 7.55 -0.88 7.92
N ILE A 88 8.43 -1.79 8.37
CA ILE A 88 9.56 -2.27 7.57
C ILE A 88 9.08 -2.99 6.29
N LYS A 89 8.06 -3.84 6.40
CA LYS A 89 7.47 -4.52 5.23
C LYS A 89 6.86 -3.50 4.26
N LEU A 90 6.06 -2.57 4.75
CA LEU A 90 5.42 -1.54 3.93
C LEU A 90 6.46 -0.67 3.22
N LYS A 91 7.53 -0.28 3.91
CA LYS A 91 8.64 0.48 3.29
C LYS A 91 9.24 -0.28 2.11
N LYS A 92 9.55 -1.58 2.28
CA LYS A 92 10.07 -2.41 1.20
C LYS A 92 9.10 -2.53 0.02
N VAL A 93 7.81 -2.76 0.31
CA VAL A 93 6.75 -2.81 -0.70
C VAL A 93 6.71 -1.52 -1.51
N VAL A 94 6.73 -0.37 -0.84
CA VAL A 94 6.72 0.95 -1.48
C VAL A 94 7.96 1.17 -2.33
N GLU A 95 9.15 0.82 -1.84
CA GLU A 95 10.41 0.94 -2.59
C GLU A 95 10.40 0.06 -3.85
N THR A 96 9.96 -1.20 -3.73
CA THR A 96 9.84 -2.11 -4.87
C THR A 96 8.81 -1.62 -5.88
N ALA A 97 7.65 -1.15 -5.42
CA ALA A 97 6.61 -0.62 -6.30
C ALA A 97 7.09 0.60 -7.11
N LYS A 98 7.81 1.54 -6.47
CA LYS A 98 8.38 2.70 -7.17
C LYS A 98 9.36 2.28 -8.26
N LEU A 99 10.23 1.31 -7.98
CA LEU A 99 11.17 0.79 -8.98
C LEU A 99 10.43 0.10 -10.13
N TYR A 100 9.47 -0.76 -9.81
CA TYR A 100 8.68 -1.50 -10.80
C TYR A 100 7.89 -0.56 -11.70
N TYR A 101 7.12 0.39 -11.16
CA TYR A 101 6.26 1.27 -11.97
C TYR A 101 7.01 2.44 -12.63
N LYS A 102 8.29 2.67 -12.29
CA LYS A 102 9.14 3.63 -13.01
C LYS A 102 9.61 3.08 -14.36
N ASP A 103 9.99 1.80 -14.40
CA ASP A 103 10.38 1.10 -15.63
C ASP A 103 10.21 -0.43 -15.47
N PRO A 104 8.98 -0.95 -15.71
CA PRO A 104 8.69 -2.37 -15.48
C PRO A 104 9.57 -3.29 -16.34
N LYS A 105 9.85 -2.88 -17.58
CA LYS A 105 10.60 -3.69 -18.55
C LYS A 105 12.06 -3.82 -18.17
N ALA A 106 12.70 -2.73 -17.74
CA ALA A 106 14.10 -2.78 -17.30
C ALA A 106 14.27 -3.65 -16.05
N LEU A 107 13.31 -3.61 -15.13
CA LEU A 107 13.32 -4.45 -13.94
C LEU A 107 13.10 -5.93 -14.28
N GLU A 108 12.13 -6.25 -15.14
CA GLU A 108 11.88 -7.62 -15.61
C GLU A 108 13.11 -8.21 -16.31
N GLN A 109 13.77 -7.44 -17.17
CA GLN A 109 15.01 -7.88 -17.83
C GLN A 109 16.13 -8.14 -16.81
N SER A 110 16.32 -7.24 -15.84
CA SER A 110 17.36 -7.39 -14.81
C SER A 110 17.14 -8.63 -13.93
N ILE A 111 15.88 -8.95 -13.61
CA ILE A 111 15.54 -10.18 -12.85
C ILE A 111 15.80 -11.41 -13.70
N LYS A 112 15.44 -11.37 -14.98
CA LYS A 112 15.67 -12.47 -15.92
C LYS A 112 17.16 -12.78 -16.06
N ASP A 113 17.99 -11.75 -16.24
CA ASP A 113 19.44 -11.90 -16.38
C ASP A 113 20.10 -12.55 -15.15
N ILE A 114 19.58 -12.29 -13.94
CA ILE A 114 20.07 -12.92 -12.69
C ILE A 114 19.63 -14.39 -12.55
N LEU A 115 18.48 -14.76 -13.10
CA LEU A 115 17.91 -16.11 -12.98
C LEU A 115 18.42 -17.08 -14.07
N GLU A 116 19.02 -16.55 -15.15
CA GLU A 116 19.58 -17.33 -16.25
C GLU A 116 21.08 -17.65 -16.08
N ASP A 117 21.72 -17.18 -15.00
CA ASP A 117 23.08 -17.53 -14.53
C ASP A 117 23.05 -18.50 -13.33
#